data_AF-A0A3D0ZKU4-F1
#
_entry.id   AF-A0A3D0ZKU4-F1
#
_cell.length_a   1.000
_cell.length_b   1.000
_cell.length_c   1.000
_cell.angle_alpha   90.00
_cell.angle_beta   90.00
_cell.angle_gamma   90.00
#
_symmetry.space_group_name_H-M   'P 1'
#
loop_
_entity.id
_entity.type
_entity.pdbx_description
1 polymer ?
#
loop_
_entity_poly.entity_id
_entity_poly.type
_entity_poly.pdbx_seq_one_letter_code
_entity_poly.pdbx_strand_id
1 'polypeptide(L)'
;MSSQDIVVVGAARTPQGKLMGQLASRSAVQLGAAAIAAALERSGIGPAAVDAVIVGQVLTAGAGQNPARQSAVAAGIPLSAPAVTVNKVCLSGLSAIIQGVRLLKLGEADVVVAGGQESMSQAPHL
;
A
#
# COMPACT_ATOMS: atom_id res chain seq x y z
N MET A 1 -24.44 12.26 -9.54
CA MET A 1 -23.19 11.53 -9.26
C MET A 1 -22.38 11.54 -10.54
N SER A 2 -21.10 11.92 -10.48
CA SER A 2 -20.23 11.95 -11.67
C SER A 2 -20.20 10.58 -12.35
N SER A 3 -20.33 10.56 -13.67
CA SER A 3 -20.37 9.38 -14.54
C SER A 3 -18.97 8.87 -14.90
N GLN A 4 -17.96 9.15 -14.08
CA GLN A 4 -16.59 8.74 -14.37
C GLN A 4 -16.32 7.34 -13.82
N ASP A 5 -15.88 6.47 -14.71
CA ASP A 5 -15.48 5.11 -14.37
C ASP A 5 -14.19 5.12 -13.57
N ILE A 6 -14.17 4.34 -12.48
CA ILE A 6 -12.96 4.10 -11.69
C ILE A 6 -12.38 2.76 -12.12
N VAL A 7 -11.14 2.78 -12.58
CA VAL A 7 -10.47 1.62 -13.20
C VAL A 7 -9.20 1.24 -12.46
N VAL A 8 -8.83 -0.04 -12.53
CA VAL A 8 -7.53 -0.54 -12.05
C VAL A 8 -6.58 -0.58 -13.23
N VAL A 9 -5.61 0.34 -13.24
CA VAL A 9 -4.64 0.51 -14.33
C VAL A 9 -3.33 -0.27 -14.11
N GLY A 10 -3.07 -0.74 -12.90
CA GLY A 10 -1.93 -1.59 -12.58
C GLY A 10 -2.12 -2.33 -11.26
N ALA A 11 -1.61 -3.56 -11.19
CA ALA A 11 -1.67 -4.37 -9.97
C ALA A 11 -0.45 -5.29 -9.88
N ALA A 12 0.07 -5.46 -8.67
CA ALA A 12 1.14 -6.38 -8.36
C ALA A 12 1.04 -6.88 -6.92
N ARG A 13 1.71 -8.00 -6.64
CA ARG A 13 1.89 -8.55 -5.30
C ARG A 13 3.23 -9.24 -5.21
N THR A 14 3.78 -9.35 -4.01
CA THR A 14 4.91 -10.23 -3.75
C THR A 14 4.48 -11.70 -3.80
N PRO A 15 5.43 -12.66 -3.89
CA PRO A 15 5.19 -14.03 -3.43
C PRO A 15 4.69 -14.03 -1.98
N GLN A 16 3.93 -15.05 -1.59
CA GLN A 16 3.55 -15.27 -0.20
C GLN A 16 4.52 -16.28 0.43
N GLY A 17 5.29 -15.83 1.41
CA GLY A 17 6.21 -16.68 2.16
C GLY A 17 5.51 -17.40 3.31
N LYS A 18 6.02 -18.56 3.71
CA LYS A 18 5.62 -19.20 4.96
C LYS A 18 6.18 -18.41 6.16
N LEU A 19 5.53 -18.54 7.32
CA LEU A 19 6.02 -17.99 8.59
C LEU A 19 7.46 -18.49 8.84
N MET A 20 8.39 -17.59 9.17
CA MET A 20 9.82 -17.87 9.32
C MET A 20 10.47 -18.52 8.08
N GLY A 21 9.89 -18.30 6.89
CA GLY A 21 10.36 -18.86 5.62
C GLY A 21 11.14 -17.88 4.74
N GLN A 22 10.92 -17.98 3.43
CA GLN A 22 11.72 -17.35 2.36
C GLN A 22 11.76 -15.82 2.43
N LEU A 23 10.74 -15.19 3.01
CA LEU A 23 10.62 -13.74 3.12
C LEU A 23 10.79 -13.25 4.56
N ALA A 24 11.21 -14.09 5.50
CA ALA A 24 11.32 -13.71 6.92
C ALA A 24 12.29 -12.55 7.18
N SER A 25 13.33 -12.43 6.35
CA SER A 25 14.30 -11.32 6.43
C SER A 25 13.76 -9.99 5.88
N ARG A 26 12.56 -9.97 5.30
CA ARG A 26 11.95 -8.77 4.71
C ARG A 26 10.92 -8.14 5.65
N SER A 27 11.04 -6.84 5.86
CA SER A 27 10.04 -6.08 6.61
C SER A 27 8.75 -5.91 5.80
N ALA A 28 7.64 -5.67 6.49
CA ALA A 28 6.37 -5.38 5.84
C ALA A 28 6.49 -4.18 4.88
N VAL A 29 7.27 -3.17 5.26
CA VAL A 29 7.58 -1.99 4.44
C VAL A 29 8.30 -2.37 3.15
N GLN A 30 9.33 -3.22 3.21
CA GLN A 30 10.07 -3.65 2.01
C GLN A 30 9.17 -4.43 1.05
N LEU A 31 8.29 -5.29 1.58
CA LEU A 31 7.35 -6.06 0.78
C LEU A 31 6.30 -5.15 0.11
N GLY A 32 5.75 -4.19 0.85
CA GLY A 32 4.81 -3.22 0.31
C GLY A 32 5.43 -2.30 -0.73
N ALA A 33 6.65 -1.79 -0.48
CA ALA A 33 7.38 -0.96 -1.44
C ALA A 33 7.61 -1.69 -2.77
N ALA A 34 8.03 -2.95 -2.72
CA ALA A 34 8.22 -3.77 -3.92
C ALA A 34 6.91 -3.98 -4.70
N ALA A 35 5.80 -4.21 -4.01
CA ALA A 35 4.49 -4.36 -4.64
C ALA A 35 4.00 -3.04 -5.27
N ILE A 36 4.17 -1.91 -4.59
CA ILE A 36 3.78 -0.58 -5.09
C ILE A 36 4.60 -0.23 -6.34
N ALA A 37 5.93 -0.37 -6.28
CA ALA A 37 6.81 -0.07 -7.41
C ALA A 37 6.44 -0.89 -8.65
N ALA A 38 6.22 -2.20 -8.49
CA ALA A 38 5.82 -3.06 -9.59
C ALA A 38 4.40 -2.75 -10.13
N ALA A 39 3.48 -2.28 -9.28
CA ALA A 39 2.15 -1.87 -9.73
C ALA A 39 2.20 -0.57 -10.57
N LEU A 40 3.03 0.40 -10.15
CA LEU A 40 3.27 1.65 -10.90
C LEU A 40 3.99 1.38 -12.22
N GLU A 41 4.99 0.51 -12.23
CA GLU A 41 5.69 0.09 -13.46
C GLU A 41 4.69 -0.49 -14.47
N ARG A 42 3.81 -1.40 -14.03
CA ARG A 42 2.81 -2.05 -14.89
C ARG A 42 1.71 -1.13 -15.38
N SER A 43 1.40 -0.06 -14.64
CA SER A 43 0.43 0.95 -15.09
C SER A 43 1.03 1.99 -16.03
N GLY A 44 2.36 2.11 -16.07
CA GLY A 44 3.05 3.19 -16.79
C GLY A 44 2.88 4.57 -16.11
N ILE A 45 2.35 4.62 -14.89
CA ILE A 45 2.15 5.88 -14.15
C ILE A 45 3.41 6.21 -13.37
N GLY A 46 3.91 7.44 -13.56
CA GLY A 46 5.03 7.97 -12.78
C GLY A 46 4.68 8.14 -11.29
N PRO A 47 5.58 7.84 -10.34
CA PRO A 47 5.29 7.96 -8.91
C PRO A 47 4.85 9.36 -8.45
N ALA A 48 5.30 10.41 -9.15
CA ALA A 48 4.95 11.80 -8.85
C ALA A 48 3.48 12.16 -9.17
N ALA A 49 2.79 11.34 -9.96
CA ALA A 49 1.38 11.53 -10.29
C ALA A 49 0.43 10.93 -9.24
N VAL A 50 0.94 10.23 -8.22
CA VAL A 50 0.12 9.64 -7.17
C VAL A 50 -0.32 10.73 -6.19
N ASP A 51 -1.63 10.90 -6.01
CA ASP A 51 -2.21 11.89 -5.10
C ASP A 51 -2.30 11.36 -3.67
N ALA A 52 -2.55 10.06 -3.49
CA ALA A 52 -2.67 9.45 -2.17
C ALA A 52 -2.23 7.98 -2.14
N VAL A 53 -1.73 7.55 -0.99
CA VAL A 53 -1.34 6.15 -0.73
C VAL A 53 -2.06 5.61 0.50
N ILE A 54 -2.76 4.50 0.34
CA ILE A 54 -3.49 3.86 1.45
C ILE A 54 -3.07 2.40 1.51
N VAL A 55 -2.45 1.98 2.61
CA VAL A 55 -1.94 0.61 2.76
C VAL A 55 -2.46 -0.01 4.04
N GLY A 56 -3.05 -1.19 3.92
CA GLY A 56 -3.45 -1.99 5.06
C GLY A 56 -2.28 -2.74 5.70
N GLN A 57 -2.15 -2.67 7.04
CA GLN A 57 -1.23 -3.52 7.81
C GLN A 57 -1.82 -3.75 9.21
N VAL A 58 -1.78 -4.99 9.70
CA VAL A 58 -2.35 -5.34 11.01
C VAL A 58 -1.29 -5.24 12.10
N LEU A 59 -0.16 -5.92 11.92
CA LEU A 59 0.91 -5.97 12.92
C LEU A 59 1.89 -4.81 12.68
N THR A 60 1.62 -3.66 13.29
CA THR A 60 2.43 -2.45 13.12
C THR A 60 3.52 -2.26 14.18
N ALA A 61 3.50 -3.05 15.26
CA ALA A 61 4.56 -3.03 16.26
C ALA A 61 5.92 -3.34 15.62
N GLY A 62 6.93 -2.51 15.91
CA GLY A 62 8.26 -2.64 15.32
C GLY A 62 8.40 -2.15 13.86
N ALA A 63 7.31 -1.74 13.20
CA ALA A 63 7.35 -1.29 11.81
C ALA A 63 7.72 0.19 11.62
N GLY A 64 7.90 0.95 12.71
CA GLY A 64 8.19 2.39 12.68
C GLY A 64 6.97 3.28 12.43
N GLN A 65 7.21 4.57 12.16
CA GLN A 65 6.13 5.56 11.96
C GLN A 65 5.44 5.33 10.62
N ASN A 66 4.11 5.20 10.63
CA ASN A 66 3.25 5.08 9.44
C ASN A 66 3.85 4.17 8.34
N PRO A 67 3.74 2.85 8.46
CA PRO A 67 4.32 1.90 7.49
C PRO A 67 3.90 2.13 6.04
N ALA A 68 2.70 2.69 5.79
CA ALA A 68 2.27 3.05 4.43
C ALA A 68 3.13 4.17 3.83
N ARG A 69 3.44 5.20 4.63
CA ARG A 69 4.36 6.28 4.24
C ARG A 69 5.75 5.74 3.90
N GLN A 70 6.28 4.85 4.73
CA GLN A 70 7.60 4.28 4.47
C GLN A 70 7.63 3.48 3.16
N SER A 71 6.59 2.67 2.90
CA SER A 71 6.49 1.89 1.65
C SER A 71 6.32 2.78 0.43
N ALA A 72 5.54 3.85 0.53
CA ALA A 72 5.36 4.83 -0.54
C ALA A 72 6.69 5.47 -0.95
N VAL A 73 7.45 5.99 0.02
CA VAL A 73 8.75 6.63 -0.22
C VAL A 73 9.76 5.64 -0.79
N ALA A 74 9.81 4.42 -0.23
CA ALA A 74 10.68 3.36 -0.73
C ALA A 74 10.32 2.89 -2.15
N ALA A 75 9.07 3.10 -2.60
CA ALA A 75 8.62 2.85 -3.97
C ALA A 75 8.80 4.07 -4.91
N GLY A 76 9.41 5.16 -4.43
CA GLY A 76 9.68 6.37 -5.21
C GLY A 76 8.57 7.41 -5.24
N ILE A 77 7.47 7.22 -4.48
CA ILE A 77 6.39 8.21 -4.37
C ILE A 77 6.86 9.38 -3.47
N PRO A 78 6.72 10.64 -3.92
CA PRO A 78 7.20 11.80 -3.17
C PRO A 78 6.43 12.02 -1.86
N LEU A 79 7.05 12.75 -0.93
CA LEU A 79 6.44 13.08 0.37
C LEU A 79 5.19 13.97 0.26
N SER A 80 5.01 14.67 -0.87
CA SER A 80 3.84 15.50 -1.15
C SER A 80 2.54 14.70 -1.21
N ALA A 81 2.59 13.44 -1.66
CA ALA A 81 1.43 12.56 -1.69
C ALA A 81 1.12 12.05 -0.26
N PRO A 82 0.01 12.40 0.41
CA PRO A 82 -0.34 11.85 1.71
C PRO A 82 -0.40 10.32 1.72
N ALA A 83 0.00 9.71 2.85
CA ALA A 83 -0.03 8.26 3.03
C ALA A 83 -0.65 7.86 4.37
N VAL A 84 -1.52 6.86 4.37
CA VAL A 84 -2.22 6.37 5.56
C VAL A 84 -2.11 4.86 5.69
N THR A 85 -1.78 4.40 6.89
CA THR A 85 -1.89 2.99 7.28
C THR A 85 -3.27 2.74 7.87
N VAL A 86 -3.98 1.73 7.37
CA VAL A 86 -5.29 1.32 7.89
C VAL A 86 -5.21 -0.07 8.50
N ASN A 87 -5.92 -0.27 9.60
CA ASN A 87 -6.04 -1.58 10.23
C ASN A 87 -7.52 -1.93 10.39
N LYS A 88 -7.95 -2.94 9.63
CA LYS A 88 -9.24 -3.63 9.75
C LYS A 88 -9.00 -5.14 9.78
N VAL A 89 -7.97 -5.56 10.50
CA VAL A 89 -7.51 -6.97 10.60
C VAL A 89 -7.33 -7.55 9.18
N CYS A 90 -7.81 -8.74 8.89
CA CYS A 90 -7.67 -9.40 7.57
C CYS A 90 -8.24 -8.57 6.42
N LEU A 91 -9.17 -7.64 6.68
CA LEU A 91 -9.79 -6.78 5.67
C LEU A 91 -9.00 -5.50 5.40
N SER A 92 -7.84 -5.28 6.04
CA SER A 92 -7.08 -4.02 5.91
C SER A 92 -6.76 -3.65 4.47
N GLY A 93 -6.30 -4.61 3.65
CA GLY A 93 -5.97 -4.36 2.24
C GLY A 93 -7.19 -3.98 1.40
N LEU A 94 -8.32 -4.66 1.60
CA LEU A 94 -9.57 -4.31 0.90
C LEU A 94 -10.16 -2.99 1.42
N SER A 95 -10.03 -2.71 2.72
CA SER A 95 -10.44 -1.44 3.32
C SER A 95 -9.65 -0.28 2.73
N ALA A 96 -8.36 -0.47 2.45
CA ALA A 96 -7.53 0.52 1.78
C ALA A 96 -8.05 0.83 0.36
N ILE A 97 -8.39 -0.21 -0.42
CA ILE A 97 -8.98 -0.06 -1.75
C ILE A 97 -10.32 0.68 -1.68
N ILE A 98 -11.20 0.32 -0.74
CA ILE A 98 -12.49 1.00 -0.54
C ILE A 98 -12.30 2.49 -0.22
N GLN A 99 -11.33 2.82 0.64
CA GLN A 99 -11.03 4.22 0.96
C GLN A 99 -10.45 4.97 -0.25
N GLY A 100 -9.56 4.34 -1.03
CA GLY A 100 -9.02 4.95 -2.25
C GLY A 100 -10.10 5.24 -3.29
N VAL A 101 -11.01 4.29 -3.52
CA VAL A 101 -12.17 4.49 -4.39
C VAL A 101 -13.04 5.66 -3.92
N ARG A 102 -13.18 5.90 -2.61
CA ARG A 102 -13.95 7.05 -2.10
C ARG A 102 -13.29 8.38 -2.44
N LEU A 103 -11.96 8.48 -2.35
CA LEU A 103 -11.23 9.69 -2.75
C LEU A 103 -11.47 10.01 -4.24
N LEU A 104 -11.33 8.99 -5.10
CA LEU A 104 -11.61 9.12 -6.54
C LEU A 104 -13.06 9.53 -6.81
N LYS A 105 -14.04 8.88 -6.15
CA LYS A 105 -15.47 9.20 -6.34
C LYS A 105 -15.85 10.61 -5.89
N LEU A 106 -15.15 11.15 -4.90
CA LEU A 106 -15.39 12.48 -4.35
C LEU A 106 -14.61 13.58 -5.08
N GLY A 107 -13.72 13.21 -6.02
CA GLY A 107 -12.86 14.16 -6.72
C GLY A 107 -11.74 14.72 -5.83
N GLU A 108 -11.37 14.01 -4.77
CA GLU A 108 -10.27 14.40 -3.87
C GLU A 108 -8.90 13.89 -4.37
N ALA A 109 -8.90 12.99 -5.34
CA ALA A 109 -7.72 12.43 -5.99
C ALA A 109 -8.08 11.95 -7.41
N ASP A 110 -7.09 11.89 -8.29
CA ASP A 110 -7.20 11.30 -9.64
C ASP A 110 -6.43 9.96 -9.72
N VAL A 111 -5.33 9.82 -8.96
CA VAL A 111 -4.52 8.61 -8.90
C VAL A 111 -4.26 8.22 -7.44
N VAL A 112 -4.72 7.03 -7.06
CA VAL A 112 -4.52 6.48 -5.72
C VAL A 112 -3.82 5.13 -5.80
N VAL A 113 -2.77 4.96 -4.99
CA VAL A 113 -2.19 3.65 -4.71
C VAL A 113 -2.87 3.07 -3.48
N ALA A 114 -3.51 1.91 -3.64
CA ALA A 114 -4.17 1.21 -2.52
C ALA A 114 -3.80 -0.26 -2.48
N GLY A 115 -3.59 -0.81 -1.28
CA GLY A 115 -3.24 -2.22 -1.12
C GLY A 115 -3.01 -2.63 0.33
N GLY A 116 -2.19 -3.66 0.53
CA GLY A 116 -1.84 -4.15 1.87
C GLY A 116 -0.43 -4.73 1.92
N GLN A 117 0.12 -4.78 3.13
CA GLN A 117 1.42 -5.35 3.43
C GLN A 117 1.39 -6.01 4.81
N GLU A 118 2.17 -7.06 5.01
CA GLU A 118 2.31 -7.70 6.31
C GLU A 118 3.62 -8.47 6.41
N SER A 119 4.21 -8.53 7.61
CA SER A 119 5.34 -9.43 7.90
C SER A 119 5.15 -10.05 9.27
N MET A 120 4.43 -11.18 9.30
CA MET A 120 4.21 -11.93 10.54
C MET A 120 5.52 -12.44 11.16
N SER A 121 6.52 -12.73 10.32
CA SER A 121 7.82 -13.23 10.79
C SER A 121 8.64 -12.17 11.54
N GLN A 122 8.35 -10.87 11.34
CA GLN A 122 9.03 -9.77 12.03
C GLN A 122 8.16 -9.13 13.13
N ALA A 123 7.00 -9.71 13.44
CA ALA A 123 6.16 -9.21 14.52
C ALA A 123 6.85 -9.46 15.88
N PRO A 124 7.08 -8.42 16.70
CA PRO A 124 7.77 -8.56 17.99
C PRO A 124 6.85 -9.15 19.07
N HIS A 125 7.46 -9.64 20.14
CA HIS A 125 6.77 -9.87 21.42
C HIS A 125 6.66 -8.54 22.20
N LEU A 126 5.55 -8.34 22.91
CA LEU A 126 5.26 -7.15 23.73
C LEU A 126 5.21 -7.51 25.21
#